data_AF-A0A5S5BZ60-F1
#
_entry.id   AF-A0A5S5BZ60-F1
#
_cell.length_a   1.000
_cell.length_b   1.000
_cell.length_c   1.000
_cell.angle_alpha   90.00
_cell.angle_beta   90.00
_cell.angle_gamma   90.00
#
_symmetry.space_group_name_H-M   'P 1'
#
loop_
_entity.id
_entity.type
_entity.pdbx_description
1 polymer ?
#
loop_
_entity_poly.entity_id
_entity_poly.type
_entity_poly.pdbx_seq_one_letter_code
_entity_poly.pdbx_strand_id
1 'polypeptide(L)' 'MKEDHMRNGQLKPGYNVQIGTENQFILGYSVHQRPTDTRCLKPHLEKVKHALGALPGTIIADAGYGGE' A
#
# COMPACT_ATOMS: atom_id res chain seq x y z
N MET A 1 -9.74 9.16 -8.96
CA MET A 1 -8.67 10.18 -9.18
C MET A 1 -8.60 10.71 -10.61
N LYS A 2 -9.25 10.07 -11.62
CA LYS A 2 -9.10 10.40 -13.04
C LYS A 2 -10.14 11.36 -13.65
N GLU A 3 -10.87 12.12 -12.85
CA GLU A 3 -11.73 13.18 -13.40
C GLU A 3 -11.51 14.47 -12.63
N ASP A 4 -11.12 15.52 -13.37
CA ASP A 4 -11.09 16.91 -12.91
C ASP A 4 -12.53 17.42 -12.74
N HIS A 5 -13.25 16.82 -11.79
CA HIS A 5 -14.62 17.21 -11.44
C HIS A 5 -14.68 18.68 -10.95
N MET A 6 -13.57 19.22 -10.48
CA MET A 6 -13.45 20.61 -10.05
C MET A 6 -13.22 21.58 -11.22
N ARG A 7 -12.95 21.07 -12.43
CA ARG A 7 -12.65 21.82 -13.66
C ARG A 7 -11.59 22.91 -13.47
N ASN A 8 -10.69 22.71 -12.52
CA ASN A 8 -9.67 23.68 -12.12
C ASN A 8 -8.25 23.13 -12.27
N GLY A 9 -8.10 21.95 -12.89
CA GLY A 9 -6.81 21.30 -13.12
C GLY A 9 -6.14 20.75 -11.86
N GLN A 10 -6.78 20.86 -10.69
CA GLN A 10 -6.20 20.42 -9.42
C GLN A 10 -6.70 19.02 -9.06
N LEU A 11 -5.77 18.06 -9.04
CA LEU A 11 -6.06 16.71 -8.56
C LEU A 11 -6.35 16.74 -7.06
N LYS A 12 -7.43 16.05 -6.65
CA LYS A 12 -7.70 15.83 -5.22
C LYS A 12 -6.57 14.99 -4.60
N PRO A 13 -6.19 15.25 -3.34
CA PRO A 13 -5.22 14.42 -2.65
C PRO A 13 -5.74 12.98 -2.61
N GLY A 14 -4.87 12.05 -2.99
CA GLY A 14 -5.17 10.64 -3.02
C GLY A 14 -4.12 9.85 -2.27
N TYR A 15 -4.53 8.69 -1.79
CA TYR A 15 -3.70 7.85 -0.95
C TYR A 15 -3.76 6.42 -1.47
N ASN A 16 -2.62 5.74 -1.45
CA ASN A 16 -2.53 4.32 -1.74
C ASN A 16 -2.67 3.56 -0.42
N VAL A 17 -3.73 2.76 -0.33
CA VAL A 17 -3.98 1.88 0.82
C VAL A 17 -3.39 0.52 0.50
N GLN A 18 -2.58 -0.01 1.41
CA GLN A 18 -2.03 -1.36 1.35
C GLN A 18 -2.64 -2.22 2.43
N ILE A 19 -3.00 -3.45 2.07
CA ILE A 19 -3.64 -4.43 2.94
C ILE A 19 -2.90 -5.75 2.79
N GLY A 20 -2.42 -6.29 3.90
CA GLY A 20 -1.81 -7.61 3.98
C GLY A 20 -2.81 -8.62 4.52
N THR A 21 -2.94 -9.76 3.85
CA THR A 21 -3.85 -10.84 4.25
C THR A 21 -3.16 -12.19 4.31
N GLU A 22 -3.56 -13.03 5.25
CA GLU A 22 -3.13 -14.42 5.36
C GLU A 22 -4.30 -15.28 5.84
N ASN A 23 -4.48 -16.46 5.24
CA ASN A 23 -5.55 -17.40 5.63
C ASN A 23 -6.96 -16.76 5.70
N GLN A 24 -7.27 -15.84 4.79
CA GLN A 24 -8.53 -15.06 4.74
C GLN A 24 -8.71 -14.04 5.88
N PHE A 25 -7.66 -13.73 6.64
CA PHE A 25 -7.65 -12.68 7.65
C PHE A 25 -6.84 -11.47 7.21
N ILE A 26 -7.27 -10.28 7.60
CA ILE A 26 -6.47 -9.05 7.46
C ILE A 26 -5.46 -9.01 8.60
N LEU A 27 -4.17 -8.98 8.23
CA LEU A 27 -3.05 -8.93 9.17
C LEU A 27 -2.63 -7.49 9.48
N GLY A 28 -2.83 -6.58 8.54
CA GLY A 28 -2.48 -5.18 8.73
C GLY A 28 -2.83 -4.33 7.52
N TYR A 29 -2.86 -3.02 7.75
CA TYR A 29 -3.08 -2.03 6.71
C TYR A 29 -2.12 -0.85 6.88
N SER A 30 -1.89 -0.11 5.79
CA SER A 30 -1.15 1.14 5.83
C SER A 30 -1.61 2.08 4.72
N VAL A 31 -1.53 3.38 4.98
CA VAL A 31 -1.95 4.43 4.06
C VAL A 31 -0.72 5.24 3.66
N HIS A 32 -0.51 5.43 2.36
CA HIS A 32 0.65 6.12 1.81
C HIS A 32 0.20 7.29 0.92
N GLN A 33 0.78 8.47 1.12
CA GLN A 33 0.67 9.59 0.17
C GLN A 33 1.64 9.38 -1.00
N ARG A 34 1.45 8.30 -1.75
CA ARG A 34 2.28 7.95 -2.90
C ARG A 34 1.38 7.60 -4.07
N PRO A 35 1.71 8.03 -5.29
CA PRO A 35 0.90 7.73 -6.46
C PRO A 35 1.06 6.28 -6.95
N THR A 36 2.19 5.63 -6.65
CA THR A 36 2.52 4.27 -7.11
C THR A 36 2.86 3.35 -5.94
N ASP A 37 2.68 2.04 -6.16
CA ASP A 37 2.85 1.02 -5.13
C ASP A 37 4.30 0.61 -4.90
N THR A 38 5.18 0.84 -5.88
CA THR A 38 6.62 0.46 -5.88
C THR A 38 7.35 0.71 -4.56
N ARG A 39 7.04 1.83 -3.89
CA ARG A 39 7.71 2.20 -2.63
C ARG A 39 6.86 1.97 -1.37
N CYS A 40 5.69 1.34 -1.48
CA CYS A 40 4.73 1.16 -0.40
C CYS A 40 4.94 -0.17 0.36
N LEU A 41 5.54 -1.19 -0.27
CA LEU A 41 5.67 -2.53 0.33
C LEU A 41 6.57 -2.55 1.56
N LYS A 42 7.81 -2.05 1.44
CA LYS A 42 8.76 -1.98 2.57
C LYS A 42 8.15 -1.30 3.82
N PRO A 43 7.61 -0.07 3.73
CA PRO A 43 7.02 0.57 4.90
C PRO A 43 5.72 -0.12 5.39
N HIS A 44 4.97 -0.80 4.52
CA HIS A 44 3.84 -1.62 4.94
C HIS A 44 4.30 -2.83 5.78
N LEU A 45 5.31 -3.57 5.31
CA LEU A 45 5.85 -4.74 6.02
C LEU A 45 6.46 -4.37 7.37
N GLU A 46 7.18 -3.25 7.47
CA GLU A 46 7.70 -2.80 8.78
C GLU A 46 6.57 -2.53 9.78
N LYS A 47 5.45 -1.95 9.33
CA LYS A 47 4.26 -1.77 10.18
C LYS A 47 3.66 -3.11 10.61
N VAL A 48 3.52 -4.06 9.69
CA VAL A 48 3.00 -5.41 9.99
C VAL A 48 3.92 -6.12 10.98
N LYS A 49 5.24 -6.07 10.77
CA LYS A 49 6.25 -6.64 11.67
C LYS A 49 6.19 -6.03 13.05
N HIS A 50 6.05 -4.71 13.15
CA HIS A 50 5.92 -4.03 14.44
C HIS A 50 4.62 -4.44 15.16
N ALA A 51 3.53 -4.65 14.42
CA ALA A 51 2.24 -5.02 15.01
C ALA A 51 2.18 -6.50 15.44
N LEU A 52 2.75 -7.41 14.65
CA LEU A 52 2.65 -8.86 14.86
C LEU A 52 3.91 -9.47 15.51
N GLY A 53 4.98 -8.69 15.65
CA GLY A 53 6.29 -9.14 16.14
C GLY A 53 7.08 -9.97 15.13
N ALA A 54 6.47 -10.38 14.02
CA ALA A 54 7.09 -11.19 12.97
C ALA A 54 6.51 -10.85 11.58
N LEU A 55 7.21 -11.27 10.54
CA LEU A 55 6.71 -11.26 9.16
C LEU A 55 6.32 -12.68 8.74
N PRO A 56 5.36 -12.83 7.80
CA PRO A 56 5.09 -14.10 7.15
C PRO A 56 6.36 -14.68 6.50
N GLY A 57 6.47 -16.02 6.47
CA GLY A 57 7.62 -16.70 5.88
C GLY A 57 7.78 -16.44 4.38
N THR A 58 6.67 -16.20 3.68
CA THR A 58 6.65 -15.86 2.25
C THR A 58 5.78 -14.62 2.06
N ILE A 59 6.31 -13.64 1.32
CA ILE A 59 5.57 -12.43 0.94
C ILE A 59 5.22 -12.52 -0.54
N ILE A 60 3.93 -12.41 -0.85
CA ILE A 60 3.41 -12.38 -2.21
C ILE A 60 2.81 -11.00 -2.43
N ALA A 61 3.23 -10.33 -3.50
CA ALA A 61 2.78 -8.99 -3.87
C ALA A 61 2.64 -8.90 -5.39
N ASP A 62 1.89 -7.91 -5.89
CA ASP A 62 1.74 -7.71 -7.33
C ASP A 62 3.05 -7.19 -7.98
N ALA A 63 3.14 -7.33 -9.30
CA ALA A 63 4.33 -6.95 -10.05
C ALA A 63 4.62 -5.43 -10.01
N GLY A 64 3.65 -4.58 -9.71
CA GLY A 64 3.82 -3.13 -9.57
C GLY A 64 4.72 -2.72 -8.41
N TYR A 65 5.03 -3.64 -7.50
CA TYR A 65 6.05 -3.47 -6.47
C TYR A 65 7.49 -3.68 -6.97
N GLY A 66 7.68 -4.36 -8.09
CA GLY A 66 8.99 -4.68 -8.67
C GLY A 66 9.56 -3.57 -9.55
N GLY A 67 9.72 -2.36 -9.01
CA GLY A 67 10.37 -1.25 -9.71
C GLY A 67 11.80 -1.01 -9.21
N GLU A 68 12.72 -0.74 -10.15
CA GLU A 68 14.13 -0.37 -9.92
C GLU A 68 14.30 1.00 -9.25
#